data_AF-A0A9E0RQK3-F1
#
_entry.id   AF-A0A9E0RQK3-F1
#
_cell.length_a   1.000
_cell.length_b   1.000
_cell.length_c   1.000
_cell.angle_alpha   90.00
_cell.angle_beta   90.00
_cell.angle_gamma   90.00
#
_symmetry.space_group_name_H-M   'P 1'
#
loop_
_entity.id
_entity.type
_entity.pdbx_description
1 polymer ?
#
loop_
_entity_poly.entity_id
_entity_poly.type
_entity_poly.pdbx_seq_one_letter_code
_entity_poly.pdbx_strand_id
1 'polypeptide(L)'
;MGGYDPRDPEPIARQITFQLRERWQAQPPTKPVMLLTQGDPIEERGISAITRHLADELGVPRAMVFLDPDIADYHKPNADHQGVILEISYSALVSLLEGEHAGVISTLEQAIDTALAEKDQQRETEGKAPLQSYYRDFAMLQEVTKAACNVICGDLTVAHTSAEISPFSVTSFYELGLALGLIDAAQIVPFEG
;
A
#
# COMPACT_ATOMS: atom_id res chain seq x y z
N MET A 1 -7.15 -9.61 7.22
CA MET A 1 -8.57 -9.45 6.83
C MET A 1 -8.63 -8.36 5.76
N GLY A 2 -8.75 -8.74 4.47
CA GLY A 2 -8.69 -7.81 3.32
C GLY A 2 -10.06 -7.33 2.80
N GLY A 3 -11.15 -8.01 3.16
CA GLY A 3 -12.51 -7.70 2.73
C GLY A 3 -13.22 -6.58 3.50
N TYR A 4 -12.50 -5.60 4.06
CA TYR A 4 -13.13 -4.52 4.84
C TYR A 4 -14.04 -3.63 3.98
N ASP A 5 -13.71 -3.46 2.70
CA ASP A 5 -14.52 -2.69 1.77
C ASP A 5 -15.70 -3.54 1.24
N PRO A 6 -16.95 -3.19 1.58
CA PRO A 6 -18.12 -3.96 1.18
C PRO A 6 -18.60 -3.61 -0.23
N ARG A 7 -18.02 -2.61 -0.91
CA ARG A 7 -18.48 -2.15 -2.22
C ARG A 7 -18.25 -3.23 -3.28
N ASP A 8 -19.00 -3.12 -4.37
CA ASP A 8 -18.75 -3.96 -5.55
C ASP A 8 -17.39 -3.58 -6.14
N PRO A 9 -16.43 -4.51 -6.29
CA PRO A 9 -15.08 -4.19 -6.73
C PRO A 9 -15.03 -3.68 -8.18
N GLU A 10 -15.94 -4.09 -9.06
CA GLU A 10 -15.88 -3.74 -10.49
C GLU A 10 -16.11 -2.23 -10.73
N PRO A 11 -17.17 -1.57 -10.21
CA PRO A 11 -17.32 -0.13 -10.33
C PRO A 11 -16.16 0.67 -9.73
N ILE A 12 -15.60 0.21 -8.61
CA ILE A 12 -14.48 0.88 -7.94
C ILE A 12 -13.21 0.80 -8.79
N ALA A 13 -12.91 -0.39 -9.33
CA ALA A 13 -11.79 -0.57 -10.24
C ALA A 13 -11.92 0.30 -11.49
N ARG A 14 -13.11 0.38 -12.10
CA ARG A 14 -13.38 1.26 -13.26
C ARG A 14 -13.12 2.73 -12.96
N GLN A 15 -13.57 3.21 -11.80
CA GLN A 15 -13.34 4.58 -11.37
C GLN A 15 -11.84 4.86 -11.21
N ILE A 16 -11.11 3.98 -10.53
CA ILE A 16 -9.66 4.12 -10.36
C ILE A 16 -8.95 4.08 -11.73
N THR A 17 -9.34 3.16 -12.61
CA THR A 17 -8.80 3.07 -13.97
C THR A 17 -8.99 4.37 -14.75
N PHE A 18 -10.19 4.96 -14.67
CA PHE A 18 -10.47 6.24 -15.31
C PHE A 18 -9.54 7.35 -14.79
N GLN A 19 -9.43 7.50 -13.47
CA GLN A 19 -8.59 8.51 -12.84
C GLN A 19 -7.09 8.33 -13.15
N LEU A 20 -6.61 7.08 -13.14
CA LEU A 20 -5.24 6.77 -13.53
C LEU A 20 -4.97 7.11 -15.00
N ARG A 21 -5.92 6.81 -15.89
CA ARG A 21 -5.80 7.19 -17.32
C ARG A 21 -5.78 8.70 -17.50
N GLU A 22 -6.61 9.47 -16.79
CA GLU A 22 -6.55 10.93 -16.83
C GLU A 22 -5.20 11.45 -16.32
N ARG A 23 -4.72 10.93 -15.19
CA ARG A 23 -3.40 11.26 -14.63
C ARG A 23 -2.28 11.00 -15.65
N TRP A 24 -2.30 9.83 -16.29
CA TRP A 24 -1.28 9.43 -17.26
C TRP A 24 -1.42 10.11 -18.62
N GLN A 25 -2.58 10.67 -18.97
CA GLN A 25 -2.68 11.57 -20.12
C GLN A 25 -1.97 12.90 -19.86
N ALA A 26 -2.13 13.45 -18.65
CA ALA A 26 -1.46 14.69 -18.25
C ALA A 26 0.05 14.49 -17.99
N GLN A 27 0.43 13.34 -17.43
CA GLN A 27 1.81 12.98 -17.11
C GLN A 27 2.07 11.50 -17.46
N PRO A 28 2.43 11.21 -18.73
CA PRO A 28 2.64 9.84 -19.19
C PRO A 28 3.76 9.12 -18.45
N PRO A 29 3.56 7.83 -18.06
CA PRO A 29 4.62 7.00 -17.54
C PRO A 29 5.78 6.91 -18.53
N THR A 30 7.00 7.05 -18.03
CA THR A 30 8.22 6.94 -18.85
C THR A 30 8.74 5.51 -18.98
N LYS A 31 8.15 4.58 -18.22
CA LYS A 31 8.51 3.16 -18.13
C LYS A 31 7.25 2.29 -18.25
N PRO A 32 7.39 1.00 -18.60
CA PRO A 32 6.27 0.06 -18.53
C PRO A 32 5.61 0.06 -17.15
N VAL A 33 4.28 0.06 -17.13
CA VAL A 33 3.49 0.09 -15.89
C VAL A 33 3.26 -1.34 -15.38
N MET A 34 3.34 -1.49 -14.06
CA MET A 34 3.02 -2.72 -13.34
C MET A 34 2.20 -2.34 -12.09
N LEU A 35 1.14 -3.10 -11.82
CA LEU A 35 0.35 -2.91 -10.61
C LEU A 35 1.01 -3.65 -9.45
N LEU A 36 1.37 -2.94 -8.38
CA LEU A 36 1.97 -3.54 -7.18
C LEU A 36 0.93 -3.67 -6.06
N THR A 37 0.81 -4.86 -5.48
CA THR A 37 -0.04 -5.16 -4.31
C THR A 37 0.81 -5.52 -3.09
N GLN A 38 0.21 -5.49 -1.89
CA GLN A 38 0.89 -5.69 -0.61
C GLN A 38 0.44 -6.98 0.09
N GLY A 39 0.19 -8.04 -0.69
CA GLY A 39 -0.09 -9.37 -0.14
C GLY A 39 -1.49 -9.53 0.47
N ASP A 40 -2.45 -8.70 0.09
CA ASP A 40 -3.83 -8.84 0.54
C ASP A 40 -4.42 -10.22 0.20
N PRO A 41 -5.18 -10.83 1.13
CA PRO A 41 -5.72 -12.15 0.91
C PRO A 41 -6.73 -12.19 -0.23
N ILE A 42 -6.83 -13.34 -0.90
CA ILE A 42 -7.83 -13.54 -1.95
C ILE A 42 -9.25 -13.48 -1.35
N GLU A 43 -10.03 -12.51 -1.80
CA GLU A 43 -11.38 -12.24 -1.33
C GLU A 43 -12.29 -11.86 -2.52
N GLU A 44 -13.61 -12.07 -2.39
CA GLU A 44 -14.60 -11.66 -3.39
C GLU A 44 -14.78 -10.13 -3.46
N ARG A 45 -14.49 -9.44 -2.35
CA ARG A 45 -14.59 -7.98 -2.19
C ARG A 45 -13.31 -7.45 -1.52
N GLY A 46 -13.16 -6.14 -1.44
CA GLY A 46 -11.96 -5.55 -0.89
C GLY A 46 -10.87 -5.29 -1.94
N ILE A 47 -9.71 -4.87 -1.44
CA ILE A 47 -8.60 -4.40 -2.27
C ILE A 47 -8.05 -5.49 -3.21
N SER A 48 -8.02 -6.75 -2.79
CA SER A 48 -7.56 -7.84 -3.66
C SER A 48 -8.48 -8.04 -4.85
N ALA A 49 -9.80 -7.96 -4.66
CA ALA A 49 -10.77 -7.99 -5.75
C ALA A 49 -10.68 -6.76 -6.66
N ILE A 50 -10.61 -5.56 -6.09
CA ILE A 50 -10.48 -4.30 -6.85
C ILE A 50 -9.22 -4.34 -7.72
N THR A 51 -8.08 -4.73 -7.16
CA THR A 51 -6.80 -4.74 -7.88
C THR A 51 -6.73 -5.77 -9.01
N ARG A 52 -7.47 -6.89 -8.93
CA ARG A 52 -7.64 -7.81 -10.07
C ARG A 52 -8.34 -7.14 -11.24
N HIS A 53 -9.51 -6.56 -11.00
CA HIS A 53 -10.26 -5.84 -12.04
C HIS A 53 -9.47 -4.67 -12.62
N LEU A 54 -8.75 -3.93 -11.76
CA LEU A 54 -7.88 -2.83 -12.18
C LEU A 54 -6.77 -3.29 -13.12
N ALA A 55 -6.09 -4.39 -12.79
CA ALA A 55 -5.04 -4.95 -13.64
C ALA A 55 -5.59 -5.40 -15.00
N ASP A 56 -6.73 -6.08 -15.00
CA ASP A 56 -7.41 -6.55 -16.22
C ASP A 56 -7.84 -5.38 -17.10
N GLU A 57 -8.41 -4.32 -16.52
CA GLU A 57 -8.89 -3.16 -17.26
C GLU A 57 -7.75 -2.29 -17.82
N LEU A 58 -6.63 -2.20 -17.10
CA LEU A 58 -5.43 -1.53 -17.57
C LEU A 58 -4.59 -2.38 -18.52
N GLY A 59 -4.79 -3.70 -18.54
CA GLY A 59 -3.98 -4.64 -19.31
C GLY A 59 -2.52 -4.69 -18.83
N VAL A 60 -2.28 -4.54 -17.52
CA VAL A 60 -0.94 -4.49 -16.93
C VAL A 60 -0.66 -5.71 -16.04
N PRO A 61 0.60 -6.17 -15.96
CA PRO A 61 0.95 -7.25 -15.04
C PRO A 61 0.83 -6.82 -13.58
N ARG A 62 0.63 -7.80 -12.69
CA ARG A 62 0.69 -7.60 -11.23
C ARG A 62 2.04 -8.03 -10.67
N ALA A 63 2.52 -7.31 -9.67
CA ALA A 63 3.55 -7.74 -8.75
C ALA A 63 3.02 -7.67 -7.33
N MET A 64 3.67 -8.39 -6.41
CA MET A 64 3.28 -8.45 -5.01
C MET A 64 4.49 -8.30 -4.11
N VAL A 65 4.38 -7.44 -3.11
CA VAL A 65 5.28 -7.41 -1.96
C VAL A 65 4.63 -8.16 -0.80
N PHE A 66 5.39 -9.02 -0.14
CA PHE A 66 4.90 -9.80 0.99
C PHE A 66 5.85 -9.72 2.19
N LEU A 67 5.31 -9.63 3.41
CA LEU A 67 6.03 -9.86 4.67
C LEU A 67 6.69 -11.24 4.69
N ASP A 68 7.94 -11.28 5.12
CA ASP A 68 8.73 -12.50 5.31
C ASP A 68 8.08 -13.44 6.36
N PRO A 69 8.28 -14.77 6.25
CA PRO A 69 7.59 -15.74 7.13
C PRO A 69 7.91 -15.62 8.63
N ASP A 70 9.07 -15.06 8.98
CA ASP A 70 9.44 -14.75 10.36
C ASP A 70 8.67 -13.57 10.95
N ILE A 71 8.09 -12.71 10.11
CA ILE A 71 7.18 -11.63 10.50
C ILE A 71 5.73 -12.13 10.47
N ALA A 72 5.30 -12.75 9.37
CA ALA A 72 3.94 -13.25 9.19
C ALA A 72 3.91 -14.44 8.21
N ASP A 73 4.11 -15.66 8.73
CA ASP A 73 4.11 -16.91 7.97
C ASP A 73 2.85 -17.16 7.13
N TYR A 74 1.72 -16.62 7.58
CA TYR A 74 0.43 -16.69 6.91
C TYR A 74 0.26 -15.69 5.76
N HIS A 75 1.08 -14.64 5.69
CA HIS A 75 0.83 -13.51 4.80
C HIS A 75 0.96 -13.90 3.33
N LYS A 76 2.13 -14.41 2.93
CA LYS A 76 2.34 -14.85 1.54
C LYS A 76 1.38 -15.99 1.14
N PRO A 77 1.23 -17.09 1.89
CA PRO A 77 0.39 -18.21 1.47
C PRO A 77 -1.09 -17.85 1.26
N ASN A 78 -1.58 -16.83 1.98
CA ASN A 78 -2.98 -16.41 1.88
C ASN A 78 -3.21 -15.31 0.84
N ALA A 79 -2.14 -14.71 0.30
CA ALA A 79 -2.22 -13.57 -0.59
C ALA A 79 -2.84 -13.93 -1.95
N ASP A 80 -3.38 -12.92 -2.63
CA ASP A 80 -3.90 -13.06 -3.99
C ASP A 80 -2.77 -13.13 -5.03
N HIS A 81 -2.41 -14.36 -5.43
CA HIS A 81 -1.40 -14.63 -6.46
C HIS A 81 -1.91 -14.50 -7.90
N GLN A 82 -3.20 -14.21 -8.14
CA GLN A 82 -3.76 -14.24 -9.49
C GLN A 82 -3.11 -13.20 -10.41
N GLY A 83 -2.49 -13.64 -11.50
CA GLY A 83 -1.85 -12.71 -12.46
C GLY A 83 -0.59 -12.01 -11.93
N VAL A 84 -0.09 -12.41 -10.75
CA VAL A 84 1.17 -11.94 -10.19
C VAL A 84 2.33 -12.60 -10.96
N ILE A 85 3.18 -11.80 -11.58
CA ILE A 85 4.35 -12.28 -12.34
C ILE A 85 5.68 -12.07 -11.59
N LEU A 86 5.65 -11.31 -10.51
CA LEU A 86 6.81 -10.97 -9.69
C LEU A 86 6.39 -10.89 -8.21
N GLU A 87 7.13 -11.59 -7.36
CA GLU A 87 6.94 -11.57 -5.91
C GLU A 87 8.22 -11.09 -5.23
N ILE A 88 8.10 -10.15 -4.30
CA ILE A 88 9.24 -9.51 -3.63
C ILE A 88 9.03 -9.61 -2.12
N SER A 89 10.04 -10.08 -1.38
CA SER A 89 9.96 -10.08 0.08
C SER A 89 10.15 -8.68 0.63
N TYR A 90 9.51 -8.39 1.75
CA TYR A 90 9.68 -7.16 2.50
C TYR A 90 11.17 -6.91 2.84
N SER A 91 11.87 -7.94 3.31
CA SER A 91 13.31 -7.90 3.62
C SER A 91 14.19 -7.48 2.44
N ALA A 92 13.82 -7.85 1.21
CA ALA A 92 14.54 -7.43 0.01
C ALA A 92 14.40 -5.93 -0.24
N LEU A 93 13.18 -5.39 -0.08
CA LEU A 93 12.95 -3.95 -0.19
C LEU A 93 13.61 -3.16 0.93
N VAL A 94 13.58 -3.68 2.17
CA VAL A 94 14.31 -3.08 3.31
C VAL A 94 15.80 -2.98 3.00
N SER A 95 16.41 -4.08 2.57
CA SER A 95 17.85 -4.13 2.29
C SER A 95 18.25 -3.15 1.17
N LEU A 96 17.41 -3.05 0.14
CA LEU A 96 17.64 -2.12 -0.97
C LEU A 96 17.50 -0.68 -0.50
N LEU A 97 16.39 -0.35 0.16
CA LEU A 97 16.08 1.01 0.56
C LEU A 97 17.11 1.55 1.57
N GLU A 98 17.56 0.71 2.51
CA GLU A 98 18.62 1.05 3.45
C GLU A 98 20.00 1.22 2.74
N GLY A 99 20.25 0.46 1.67
CA GLY A 99 21.45 0.61 0.84
C GLY A 99 21.51 1.92 0.06
N GLU A 100 20.36 2.39 -0.44
CA GLU A 100 20.24 3.66 -1.16
C GLU A 100 20.17 4.87 -0.20
N HIS A 101 19.52 4.70 0.95
CA HIS A 101 19.30 5.74 1.95
C HIS A 101 19.55 5.22 3.37
N ALA A 102 20.80 5.22 3.80
CA ALA A 102 21.18 4.77 5.14
C ALA A 102 20.39 5.49 6.24
N GLY A 103 19.84 4.72 7.18
CA GLY A 103 19.03 5.18 8.32
C GLY A 103 17.54 5.34 8.03
N VAL A 104 17.09 5.20 6.78
CA VAL A 104 15.70 5.41 6.39
C VAL A 104 14.75 4.42 7.05
N ILE A 105 15.17 3.16 7.21
CA ILE A 105 14.33 2.12 7.83
C ILE A 105 14.11 2.46 9.30
N SER A 106 15.18 2.82 10.02
CA SER A 106 15.09 3.22 11.42
C SER A 106 14.23 4.47 11.63
N THR A 107 14.25 5.39 10.66
CA THR A 107 13.42 6.61 10.68
C THR A 107 11.95 6.27 10.48
N LEU A 108 11.64 5.38 9.53
CA LEU A 108 10.28 4.89 9.28
C LEU A 108 9.72 4.16 10.50
N GLU A 109 10.50 3.27 11.12
CA GLU A 109 10.11 2.56 12.33
C GLU A 109 9.74 3.53 13.45
N GLN A 110 10.58 4.52 13.73
CA GLN A 110 10.31 5.53 14.76
C GLN A 110 9.05 6.34 14.46
N ALA A 111 8.85 6.73 13.20
CA ALA A 111 7.66 7.47 12.79
C ALA A 111 6.38 6.65 12.96
N ILE A 112 6.41 5.37 12.55
CA ILE A 112 5.29 4.44 12.69
C ILE A 112 5.00 4.15 14.16
N ASP A 113 6.03 3.90 14.97
CA ASP A 113 5.88 3.62 16.41
C ASP A 113 5.29 4.83 17.16
N THR A 114 5.71 6.05 16.78
CA THR A 114 5.13 7.30 17.33
C THR A 114 3.66 7.44 16.93
N ALA A 115 3.34 7.26 15.63
CA ALA A 115 1.97 7.36 15.13
C ALA A 115 1.05 6.29 15.74
N LEU A 116 1.56 5.08 16.00
CA LEU A 116 0.84 4.03 16.72
C LEU A 116 0.50 4.47 18.15
N ALA A 117 1.48 4.99 18.89
CA ALA A 117 1.28 5.47 20.26
C ALA A 117 0.23 6.59 20.32
N GLU A 118 0.26 7.54 19.38
CA GLU A 118 -0.73 8.61 19.27
C GLU A 118 -2.13 8.08 18.97
N LYS A 119 -2.25 7.14 18.02
CA LYS A 119 -3.53 6.49 17.68
C LYS A 119 -4.09 5.70 18.86
N ASP A 120 -3.24 4.98 19.61
CA ASP A 120 -3.65 4.23 20.80
C ASP A 120 -4.09 5.13 21.94
N GLN A 121 -3.39 6.25 22.16
CA GLN A 121 -3.82 7.27 23.11
C GLN A 121 -5.20 7.84 22.74
N GLN A 122 -5.41 8.17 21.46
CA GLN A 122 -6.71 8.63 21.00
C GLN A 122 -7.81 7.57 21.23
N ARG A 123 -7.54 6.30 20.93
CA ARG A 123 -8.48 5.20 21.16
C ARG A 123 -8.80 5.01 22.64
N GLU A 124 -7.82 5.17 23.52
CA GLU A 124 -8.03 5.12 24.96
C GLU A 124 -8.98 6.23 25.43
N THR A 125 -8.82 7.46 24.93
CA THR A 125 -9.77 8.56 25.24
C THR A 125 -11.20 8.27 24.75
N GLU A 126 -11.34 7.45 23.71
CA GLU A 126 -12.62 7.00 23.16
C GLU A 126 -13.14 5.70 23.83
N GLY A 127 -12.44 5.16 24.83
CA GLY A 127 -12.80 3.91 25.50
C GLY A 127 -12.63 2.65 24.64
N LYS A 128 -11.80 2.72 23.60
CA LYS A 128 -11.50 1.61 22.68
C LYS A 128 -10.19 0.92 23.10
N ALA A 129 -10.09 -0.38 22.84
CA ALA A 129 -8.84 -1.13 23.03
C ALA A 129 -7.74 -0.62 22.07
N PRO A 130 -6.45 -0.80 22.40
CA PRO A 130 -5.34 -0.49 21.49
C PRO A 130 -5.46 -1.17 20.11
N LEU A 131 -4.75 -0.63 19.13
CA LEU A 131 -4.56 -1.26 17.83
C LEU A 131 -3.84 -2.60 17.99
N GLN A 132 -4.10 -3.51 17.06
CA GLN A 132 -3.48 -4.83 17.09
C GLN A 132 -2.01 -4.73 16.68
N SER A 133 -1.16 -5.62 17.19
CA SER A 133 0.29 -5.59 16.93
C SER A 133 0.64 -5.61 15.44
N TYR A 134 -0.16 -6.30 14.62
CA TYR A 134 0.07 -6.38 13.17
C TYR A 134 0.03 -5.01 12.48
N TYR A 135 -0.58 -3.97 13.07
CA TYR A 135 -0.63 -2.64 12.45
C TYR A 135 0.77 -2.11 12.15
N ARG A 136 1.74 -2.38 13.04
CA ARG A 136 3.14 -1.97 12.81
C ARG A 136 3.70 -2.62 11.55
N ASP A 137 3.57 -3.93 11.42
CA ASP A 137 4.16 -4.70 10.32
C ASP A 137 3.55 -4.32 8.97
N PHE A 138 2.21 -4.15 8.92
CA PHE A 138 1.53 -3.75 7.70
C PHE A 138 1.73 -2.26 7.36
N ALA A 139 1.89 -1.38 8.35
CA ALA A 139 2.30 0.01 8.09
C ALA A 139 3.73 0.07 7.53
N MET A 140 4.65 -0.72 8.10
CA MET A 140 6.02 -0.84 7.58
C MET A 140 6.03 -1.40 6.15
N LEU A 141 5.27 -2.48 5.89
CA LEU A 141 5.11 -3.02 4.54
C LEU A 141 4.64 -1.93 3.58
N GLN A 142 3.64 -1.14 3.98
CA GLN A 142 3.08 -0.09 3.14
C GLN A 142 4.11 0.99 2.79
N GLU A 143 4.76 1.56 3.80
CA GLU A 143 5.68 2.69 3.60
C GLU A 143 6.99 2.27 2.92
N VAL A 144 7.57 1.13 3.32
CA VAL A 144 8.78 0.59 2.68
C VAL A 144 8.52 0.25 1.22
N THR A 145 7.35 -0.34 0.90
CA THR A 145 6.99 -0.64 -0.49
C THR A 145 6.97 0.62 -1.35
N LYS A 146 6.27 1.66 -0.89
CA LYS A 146 6.18 2.94 -1.62
C LYS A 146 7.55 3.59 -1.79
N ALA A 147 8.31 3.70 -0.70
CA ALA A 147 9.63 4.34 -0.72
C ALA A 147 10.63 3.59 -1.62
N ALA A 148 10.74 2.27 -1.47
CA ALA A 148 11.64 1.46 -2.29
C ALA A 148 11.24 1.52 -3.77
N CYS A 149 9.95 1.39 -4.10
CA CYS A 149 9.51 1.50 -5.49
C CYS A 149 9.72 2.89 -6.08
N ASN A 150 9.53 3.95 -5.30
CA ASN A 150 9.84 5.31 -5.75
C ASN A 150 11.33 5.45 -6.13
N VAL A 151 12.23 4.92 -5.29
CA VAL A 151 13.68 4.94 -5.54
C VAL A 151 14.07 4.10 -6.76
N ILE A 152 13.61 2.84 -6.83
CA ILE A 152 14.02 1.89 -7.89
C ILE A 152 13.42 2.26 -9.24
N CYS A 153 12.12 2.58 -9.26
CA CYS A 153 11.40 2.85 -10.49
C CYS A 153 11.63 4.28 -10.96
N GLY A 154 11.98 5.22 -10.08
CA GLY A 154 12.09 6.66 -10.39
C GLY A 154 10.75 7.30 -10.79
N ASP A 155 9.66 6.56 -10.69
CA ASP A 155 8.29 6.99 -10.96
C ASP A 155 7.34 6.08 -10.14
N LEU A 156 6.31 6.68 -9.55
CA LEU A 156 5.34 6.01 -8.69
C LEU A 156 4.00 6.73 -8.82
N THR A 157 2.93 5.96 -8.92
CA THR A 157 1.56 6.44 -8.75
C THR A 157 0.88 5.61 -7.66
N VAL A 158 0.36 6.27 -6.63
CA VAL A 158 -0.38 5.65 -5.52
C VAL A 158 -1.85 5.99 -5.68
N ALA A 159 -2.68 5.00 -5.99
CA ALA A 159 -4.12 5.17 -6.06
C ALA A 159 -4.77 4.78 -4.74
N HIS A 160 -5.60 5.67 -4.18
CA HIS A 160 -6.50 5.29 -3.10
C HIS A 160 -7.74 4.61 -3.66
N THR A 161 -8.34 3.72 -2.88
CA THR A 161 -9.63 3.10 -3.24
C THR A 161 -10.81 3.76 -2.56
N SER A 162 -10.58 4.67 -1.60
CA SER A 162 -11.61 5.37 -0.85
C SER A 162 -11.27 6.85 -0.72
N ALA A 163 -12.30 7.70 -0.79
CA ALA A 163 -12.18 9.13 -0.53
C ALA A 163 -11.98 9.41 0.97
N GLU A 164 -12.58 8.58 1.82
CA GLU A 164 -12.44 8.64 3.27
C GLU A 164 -11.53 7.51 3.76
N ILE A 165 -10.43 7.89 4.42
CA ILE A 165 -9.52 6.94 5.06
C ILE A 165 -9.78 7.00 6.57
N SER A 166 -10.17 5.85 7.14
CA SER A 166 -10.36 5.75 8.59
C SER A 166 -9.04 6.04 9.32
N PRO A 167 -9.03 6.90 10.36
CA PRO A 167 -7.82 7.25 11.11
C PRO A 167 -7.22 6.04 11.87
N PHE A 168 -8.00 4.97 12.05
CA PHE A 168 -7.57 3.73 12.69
C PHE A 168 -7.43 2.58 11.68
N SER A 169 -7.16 2.88 10.42
CA SER A 169 -6.78 1.89 9.40
C SER A 169 -5.26 1.88 9.20
N VAL A 170 -4.71 0.77 8.70
CA VAL A 170 -3.31 0.72 8.25
C VAL A 170 -3.07 1.75 7.15
N THR A 171 -4.03 1.94 6.25
CA THR A 171 -3.92 2.93 5.17
C THR A 171 -3.62 4.32 5.70
N SER A 172 -4.15 4.73 6.85
CA SER A 172 -3.89 6.06 7.44
C SER A 172 -2.42 6.37 7.74
N PHE A 173 -1.53 5.37 7.75
CA PHE A 173 -0.09 5.59 7.88
C PHE A 173 0.56 6.14 6.60
N TYR A 174 -0.19 6.25 5.49
CA TYR A 174 0.33 6.74 4.20
C TYR A 174 0.95 8.15 4.27
N GLU A 175 0.53 8.94 5.25
CA GLU A 175 0.99 10.29 5.52
C GLU A 175 2.45 10.33 5.98
N LEU A 176 2.96 9.24 6.57
CA LEU A 176 4.33 9.20 7.08
C LEU A 176 5.37 9.26 5.95
N GLY A 177 5.17 8.50 4.87
CA GLY A 177 6.02 8.58 3.70
C GLY A 177 6.04 9.97 3.06
N LEU A 178 4.92 10.69 3.10
CA LEU A 178 4.84 12.08 2.65
C LEU A 178 5.61 13.02 3.59
N ALA A 179 5.38 12.90 4.91
CA ALA A 179 6.01 13.74 5.92
C ALA A 179 7.54 13.59 5.95
N LEU A 180 8.03 12.38 5.64
CA LEU A 180 9.45 12.07 5.54
C LEU A 180 10.04 12.37 4.15
N GLY A 181 9.23 12.80 3.17
CA GLY A 181 9.68 13.09 1.81
C GLY A 181 10.11 11.86 1.01
N LEU A 182 9.65 10.67 1.39
CA LEU A 182 9.93 9.41 0.69
C LEU A 182 9.08 9.23 -0.57
N ILE A 183 7.91 9.89 -0.59
CA ILE A 183 7.05 10.05 -1.75
C ILE A 183 6.53 11.49 -1.81
N ASP A 184 6.10 11.92 -2.99
CA ASP A 184 5.54 13.25 -3.23
C ASP A 184 4.00 13.20 -3.28
N ALA A 185 3.33 14.25 -2.80
CA ALA A 185 1.88 14.34 -2.83
C ALA A 185 1.31 14.26 -4.26
N ALA A 186 2.03 14.74 -5.27
CA ALA A 186 1.67 14.62 -6.68
C ALA A 186 1.67 13.18 -7.19
N GLN A 187 2.28 12.24 -6.46
CA GLN A 187 2.23 10.81 -6.78
C GLN A 187 0.93 10.15 -6.32
N ILE A 188 0.12 10.83 -5.49
CA ILE A 188 -1.13 10.29 -4.98
C ILE A 188 -2.29 10.69 -5.91
N VAL A 189 -3.06 9.71 -6.34
CA VAL A 189 -4.33 9.89 -7.05
C VAL A 189 -5.46 9.59 -6.06
N PRO A 190 -6.21 10.62 -5.61
CA PRO A 190 -7.31 10.42 -4.69
C PRO A 190 -8.46 9.69 -5.38
N PHE A 191 -9.19 8.88 -4.62
CA PHE A 191 -10.44 8.31 -5.09
C PHE A 191 -11.53 9.38 -5.09
N GLU A 192 -12.16 9.61 -6.24
CA GLU A 192 -13.34 10.47 -6.37
C GLU A 192 -14.54 9.56 -6.56
N GLY A 193 -15.51 9.64 -5.64
CA GLY A 193 -16.72 8.83 -5.63
C GLY A 193 -17.94 9.64 -5.23
#